data_AF-I1DVG1-F1
#
_entry.id   AF-I1DVG1-F1
#
_cell.length_a   1.000
_cell.length_b   1.000
_cell.length_c   1.000
_cell.angle_alpha   90.00
_cell.angle_beta   90.00
_cell.angle_gamma   90.00
#
_symmetry.space_group_name_H-M   'P 1'
#
loop_
_entity.id
_entity.type
_entity.pdbx_description
1 polymer ?
#
loop_
_entity_poly.entity_id
_entity_poly.type
_entity_poly.pdbx_seq_one_letter_code
_entity_poly.pdbx_strand_id
1 'polypeptide(L)'
;MNEQQLDNAIRGLTNSIAPERDLWPDIVSRLPQQQKAKLALAYWASAAALLLVGLISWQLVLLPPANERSAAMPNAELMLLQVYEQQKAQQLSQVVAVAEGFDNWQQQLQIWDQAIAQVRQALQFYPDEPQLLAKLQHLYQQQLSYIQQATLQQPITLS
;
A
#
# COMPACT_ATOMS: atom_id res chain seq x y z
N MET A 1 -6.89 16.78 -28.21
CA MET A 1 -7.42 15.42 -28.10
C MET A 1 -8.90 15.53 -27.78
N ASN A 2 -9.77 14.88 -28.56
CA ASN A 2 -11.23 15.04 -28.47
C ASN A 2 -11.86 14.02 -27.53
N GLU A 3 -12.87 14.43 -26.77
CA GLU A 3 -13.63 13.63 -25.80
C GLU A 3 -14.21 12.34 -26.44
N GLN A 4 -14.51 12.39 -27.73
CA GLN A 4 -15.00 11.23 -28.52
C GLN A 4 -13.97 10.10 -28.67
N GLN A 5 -12.67 10.40 -28.62
CA GLN A 5 -11.63 9.37 -28.63
C GLN A 5 -11.54 8.65 -27.28
N LEU A 6 -11.81 9.37 -26.19
CA LEU A 6 -11.80 8.83 -24.84
C LEU A 6 -13.00 7.89 -24.64
N ASP A 7 -14.18 8.28 -25.14
CA ASP A 7 -15.40 7.49 -25.07
C ASP A 7 -15.27 6.15 -25.81
N ASN A 8 -14.60 6.17 -26.97
CA ASN A 8 -14.32 4.95 -27.73
C ASN A 8 -13.28 4.05 -27.06
N ALA A 9 -12.28 4.62 -26.38
CA ALA A 9 -11.28 3.84 -25.64
C ALA A 9 -11.90 3.15 -24.42
N ILE A 10 -12.80 3.83 -23.70
CA ILE A 10 -13.47 3.28 -22.51
C ILE A 10 -14.42 2.13 -22.89
N ARG A 11 -15.13 2.24 -24.02
CA ARG A 11 -15.99 1.16 -24.54
C ARG A 11 -15.22 -0.09 -24.97
N GLY A 12 -13.92 0.03 -25.24
CA GLY A 12 -13.04 -1.08 -25.61
C GLY A 12 -12.42 -1.83 -24.42
N LEU A 13 -12.52 -1.30 -23.19
CA LEU A 13 -12.02 -2.00 -22.00
C LEU A 13 -13.02 -3.09 -21.59
N THR A 14 -12.69 -4.34 -21.88
CA THR A 14 -13.40 -5.53 -21.37
C THR A 14 -13.49 -5.45 -19.84
N ASN A 15 -14.72 -5.32 -19.34
CA ASN A 15 -15.01 -4.94 -17.96
C ASN A 15 -14.85 -6.07 -16.91
N SER A 16 -14.24 -7.21 -17.29
CA SER A 16 -13.93 -8.29 -16.35
C SER A 16 -12.95 -9.27 -16.97
N ILE A 17 -11.75 -9.36 -16.40
CA ILE A 17 -10.82 -10.47 -16.66
C ILE A 17 -11.11 -11.49 -15.55
N ALA A 18 -11.90 -12.52 -15.87
CA ALA A 18 -12.05 -13.66 -14.98
C ALA A 18 -10.74 -14.48 -15.01
N PRO A 19 -10.14 -14.81 -13.86
CA PRO A 19 -8.91 -15.60 -13.84
C PRO A 19 -9.20 -17.01 -14.40
N GLU A 20 -8.48 -17.41 -15.45
CA GLU A 20 -8.66 -18.73 -16.11
C GLU A 20 -8.33 -19.91 -15.19
N ARG A 21 -7.59 -19.67 -14.09
CA ARG A 21 -7.12 -20.74 -13.19
C ARG A 21 -7.33 -20.36 -11.74
N ASP A 22 -8.03 -21.22 -11.02
CA ASP A 22 -8.12 -21.15 -9.57
C ASP A 22 -6.76 -21.50 -8.96
N LEU A 23 -6.08 -20.50 -8.41
CA LEU A 23 -4.76 -20.64 -7.76
C LEU A 23 -4.88 -20.98 -6.27
N TRP A 24 -6.11 -20.99 -5.73
CA TRP A 24 -6.36 -21.28 -4.33
C TRP A 24 -5.81 -22.63 -3.84
N PRO A 25 -5.93 -23.75 -4.58
CA PRO A 25 -5.39 -25.03 -4.13
C PRO A 25 -3.84 -25.06 -4.05
N ASP A 26 -3.13 -24.31 -4.90
CA ASP A 26 -1.66 -24.26 -4.88
C ASP A 26 -1.12 -23.43 -3.69
N ILE A 27 -1.90 -22.44 -3.23
CA ILE A 27 -1.55 -21.65 -2.04
C ILE A 27 -1.71 -22.53 -0.80
N VAL A 28 -2.80 -23.31 -0.71
CA VAL A 28 -3.07 -24.23 0.41
C VAL A 28 -1.97 -25.27 0.57
N SER A 29 -1.42 -25.79 -0.52
CA SER A 29 -0.34 -26.79 -0.46
C SER A 29 1.02 -26.22 -0.03
N ARG A 30 1.22 -24.91 -0.10
CA ARG A 30 2.47 -24.22 0.29
C ARG A 30 2.43 -23.56 1.67
N LEU A 31 1.29 -23.56 2.35
CA LEU A 31 1.22 -23.05 3.72
C LEU A 31 2.05 -23.95 4.64
N PRO A 32 3.11 -23.40 5.29
CA PRO A 32 3.90 -24.18 6.23
C PRO A 32 3.00 -24.64 7.36
N GLN A 33 2.97 -25.94 7.61
CA GLN A 33 2.21 -26.52 8.72
C GLN A 33 2.70 -25.87 10.01
N GLN A 34 1.83 -25.07 10.63
CA GLN A 34 2.15 -24.19 11.75
C GLN A 34 2.59 -25.03 12.95
N GLN A 35 3.89 -25.30 13.06
CA GLN A 35 4.47 -26.00 14.20
C GLN A 35 4.32 -25.10 15.42
N LYS A 36 3.47 -25.52 16.35
CA LYS A 36 3.35 -24.89 17.67
C LYS A 36 4.67 -25.11 18.42
N ALA A 37 5.57 -24.15 18.30
CA ALA A 37 6.78 -24.11 19.11
C ALA A 37 6.37 -24.03 20.60
N LYS A 38 6.76 -25.03 21.39
CA LYS A 38 6.61 -25.00 22.84
C LYS A 38 7.60 -23.96 23.38
N LEU A 39 7.11 -22.76 23.67
CA LEU A 39 7.87 -21.68 24.29
C LEU A 39 8.25 -22.08 25.72
N ALA A 40 9.52 -22.44 25.94
CA ALA A 40 10.11 -22.45 27.27
C ALA A 40 10.35 -20.98 27.68
N LEU A 41 9.38 -20.45 28.43
CA LEU A 41 9.34 -19.07 28.88
C LEU A 41 10.39 -18.84 29.97
N ALA A 42 11.50 -18.20 29.61
CA ALA A 42 12.46 -17.65 30.57
C ALA A 42 11.88 -16.39 31.22
N TYR A 43 11.69 -16.46 32.53
CA TYR A 43 10.86 -15.61 33.40
C TYR A 43 11.33 -14.16 33.65
N TRP A 44 12.08 -13.51 32.74
CA TRP A 44 12.70 -12.21 33.04
C TRP A 44 12.41 -11.06 32.06
N ALA A 45 11.38 -11.18 31.21
CA ALA A 45 11.03 -10.15 30.22
C ALA A 45 9.67 -9.46 30.46
N SER A 46 9.13 -9.48 31.68
CA SER A 46 7.71 -9.17 31.91
C SER A 46 7.37 -7.70 32.27
N ALA A 47 8.34 -6.83 32.51
CA ALA A 47 8.03 -5.45 32.94
C ALA A 47 7.75 -4.49 31.75
N ALA A 48 8.52 -4.58 30.67
CA ALA A 48 8.41 -3.65 29.54
C ALA A 48 7.25 -3.98 28.57
N ALA A 49 6.88 -5.26 28.47
CA ALA A 49 5.86 -5.70 27.51
C ALA A 49 4.44 -5.23 27.86
N LEU A 50 4.14 -5.05 29.16
CA LEU A 50 2.79 -4.66 29.60
C LEU A 50 2.48 -3.18 29.31
N LEU A 51 3.50 -2.31 29.31
CA LEU A 51 3.31 -0.88 28.99
C LEU A 51 3.03 -0.66 27.49
N LEU A 52 3.70 -1.42 26.62
CA LEU A 52 3.50 -1.33 25.17
C LEU A 52 2.10 -1.82 24.75
N VAL A 53 1.62 -2.93 25.32
CA VAL A 53 0.28 -3.46 25.01
C VAL A 53 -0.82 -2.50 25.47
N GLY A 54 -0.66 -1.85 26.63
CA GLY A 54 -1.61 -0.85 27.12
C GLY A 54 -1.71 0.38 26.21
N LEU A 55 -0.57 0.94 25.78
CA LEU A 55 -0.53 2.10 24.88
C LEU A 55 -1.14 1.78 23.50
N ILE A 56 -0.83 0.61 22.93
CA ILE A 56 -1.37 0.18 21.63
C ILE A 56 -2.89 -0.02 21.73
N SER A 57 -3.37 -0.61 22.81
CA SER A 57 -4.81 -0.86 23.00
C SER A 57 -5.63 0.43 23.13
N TRP A 58 -5.08 1.46 23.78
CA TRP A 58 -5.73 2.78 23.86
C TRP A 58 -5.81 3.48 22.50
N GLN A 59 -4.77 3.34 21.66
CA GLN A 59 -4.76 3.91 20.32
C GLN A 59 -5.87 3.30 19.44
N LEU A 60 -6.09 1.99 19.53
CA LEU A 60 -7.09 1.25 18.75
C LEU A 60 -8.54 1.63 19.07
N VAL A 61 -8.84 2.03 20.32
CA VAL A 61 -10.19 2.44 20.76
C VAL A 61 -10.58 3.83 20.22
N LEU A 62 -9.60 4.66 19.84
CA LEU A 62 -9.84 6.00 19.30
C LEU A 62 -10.05 6.02 17.77
N LEU A 63 -9.88 4.89 17.06
CA LEU A 63 -10.15 4.83 15.62
C LEU A 63 -11.64 4.60 15.36
N PRO A 64 -12.30 5.46 14.57
CA PRO A 64 -13.69 5.22 14.15
C PRO A 64 -13.79 3.91 13.33
N PRO A 65 -14.93 3.21 13.41
CA PRO A 65 -15.15 1.94 12.71
C PRO A 65 -14.98 2.11 11.20
N ALA A 66 -14.29 1.17 10.57
CA ALA A 66 -13.90 1.23 9.16
C ALA A 66 -15.06 1.27 8.15
N ASN A 67 -16.31 1.09 8.60
CA ASN A 67 -17.48 1.01 7.74
C ASN A 67 -17.90 2.34 7.09
N GLU A 68 -17.41 3.50 7.54
CA GLU A 68 -17.82 4.80 7.00
C GLU A 68 -16.76 5.47 6.09
N ARG A 69 -15.60 4.84 5.87
CA ARG A 69 -14.51 5.44 5.07
C ARG A 69 -14.72 5.36 3.54
N SER A 70 -15.81 4.76 3.08
CA SER A 70 -16.13 4.60 1.65
C SER A 70 -17.10 5.66 1.10
N ALA A 71 -17.34 6.75 1.84
CA ALA A 71 -18.14 7.87 1.33
C ALA A 71 -17.46 8.48 0.09
N ALA A 72 -18.07 8.24 -1.07
CA ALA A 72 -17.85 8.90 -2.37
C ALA A 72 -16.43 9.43 -2.59
N MET A 73 -15.49 8.54 -2.91
CA MET A 73 -14.23 8.99 -3.51
C MET A 73 -14.52 9.63 -4.88
N PRO A 74 -14.14 10.89 -5.12
CA PRO A 74 -14.07 11.49 -6.45
C PRO A 74 -13.41 10.51 -7.44
N ASN A 75 -14.04 10.32 -8.59
CA ASN A 75 -13.60 9.35 -9.60
C ASN A 75 -12.12 9.56 -10.03
N ALA A 76 -11.64 10.81 -9.98
CA ALA A 76 -10.26 11.18 -10.27
C ALA A 76 -9.25 10.67 -9.21
N GLU A 77 -9.60 10.68 -7.93
CA GLU A 77 -8.75 10.14 -6.87
C GLU A 77 -8.62 8.61 -6.97
N LEU A 78 -9.73 7.94 -7.26
CA LEU A 78 -9.75 6.48 -7.41
C LEU A 78 -8.85 6.04 -8.56
N MET A 79 -8.93 6.74 -9.70
CA MET A 79 -8.09 6.46 -10.87
C MET A 79 -6.61 6.71 -10.56
N LEU A 80 -6.28 7.79 -9.87
CA LEU A 80 -4.91 8.11 -9.46
C LEU A 80 -4.34 7.03 -8.52
N LEU A 81 -5.13 6.59 -7.55
CA LEU A 81 -4.76 5.55 -6.59
C LEU A 81 -4.50 4.21 -7.29
N GLN A 82 -5.36 3.84 -8.23
CA GLN A 82 -5.21 2.59 -8.97
C GLN A 82 -3.93 2.57 -9.83
N VAL A 83 -3.66 3.66 -10.54
CA VAL A 83 -2.42 3.81 -11.32
C VAL A 83 -1.18 3.72 -10.43
N TYR A 84 -1.23 4.36 -9.26
CA TYR A 84 -0.14 4.31 -8.29
C TYR A 84 0.09 2.90 -7.72
N GLU A 85 -0.97 2.22 -7.27
CA GLU A 85 -0.89 0.86 -6.72
C GLU A 85 -0.30 -0.13 -7.74
N GLN A 86 -0.72 0.00 -9.01
CA GLN A 86 -0.19 -0.82 -10.08
C GLN A 86 1.32 -0.60 -10.29
N GLN A 87 1.77 0.66 -10.34
CA GLN A 87 3.18 0.99 -10.50
C GLN A 87 4.03 0.51 -9.32
N LYS A 88 3.51 0.69 -8.09
CA LYS A 88 4.16 0.22 -6.86
C LYS A 88 4.30 -1.29 -6.87
N ALA A 89 3.24 -2.03 -7.19
CA ALA A 89 3.28 -3.50 -7.25
C ALA A 89 4.28 -3.98 -8.31
N GLN A 90 4.31 -3.32 -9.48
CA GLN A 90 5.25 -3.66 -10.55
C GLN A 90 6.70 -3.38 -10.14
N GLN A 91 6.98 -2.28 -9.43
CA GLN A 91 8.32 -2.04 -8.85
C GLN A 91 8.66 -3.09 -7.80
N LEU A 92 7.77 -3.35 -6.83
CA LEU A 92 8.02 -4.30 -5.75
C LEU A 92 8.26 -5.72 -6.26
N SER A 93 7.60 -6.13 -7.35
CA SER A 93 7.84 -7.44 -7.97
C SER A 93 9.25 -7.60 -8.55
N GLN A 94 9.92 -6.50 -8.86
CA GLN A 94 11.29 -6.47 -9.41
C GLN A 94 12.36 -6.29 -8.33
N VAL A 95 11.95 -6.15 -7.06
CA VAL A 95 12.86 -5.98 -5.92
C VAL A 95 13.47 -7.32 -5.56
N VAL A 96 14.77 -7.42 -5.71
CA VAL A 96 15.53 -8.62 -5.32
C VAL A 96 16.26 -8.43 -4.00
N ALA A 97 16.72 -7.21 -3.74
CA ALA A 97 17.39 -6.84 -2.52
C ALA A 97 17.11 -5.36 -2.18
N VAL A 98 17.21 -5.04 -0.91
CA VAL A 98 17.19 -3.66 -0.41
C VAL A 98 18.64 -3.14 -0.45
N ALA A 99 18.83 -1.90 -0.87
CA ALA A 99 20.13 -1.26 -0.92
C ALA A 99 20.74 -1.13 0.49
N GLU A 100 22.07 -1.26 0.60
CA GLU A 100 22.77 -1.13 1.87
C GLU A 100 22.58 0.29 2.46
N GLY A 101 22.23 0.38 3.75
CA GLY A 101 21.92 1.65 4.43
C GLY A 101 20.44 2.06 4.41
N PHE A 102 19.57 1.26 3.79
CA PHE A 102 18.11 1.46 3.80
C PHE A 102 17.37 0.57 4.81
N ASP A 103 17.99 0.12 5.91
CA ASP A 103 17.37 -0.81 6.88
C ASP A 103 15.96 -0.42 7.38
N ASN A 104 15.67 0.89 7.47
CA ASN A 104 14.39 1.43 7.94
C ASN A 104 13.45 1.89 6.80
N TRP A 105 13.69 1.49 5.56
CA TRP A 105 12.92 1.96 4.40
C TRP A 105 11.42 1.68 4.53
N GLN A 106 11.05 0.53 5.11
CA GLN A 106 9.65 0.17 5.37
C GLN A 106 8.99 1.10 6.39
N GLN A 107 9.72 1.47 7.45
CA GLN A 107 9.22 2.44 8.41
C GLN A 107 9.03 3.81 7.74
N GLN A 108 9.96 4.20 6.87
CA GLN A 108 9.82 5.45 6.12
C GLN A 108 8.63 5.41 5.18
N LEU A 109 8.40 4.28 4.50
CA LEU A 109 7.23 4.06 3.66
C LEU A 109 5.92 4.23 4.43
N GLN A 110 5.88 3.76 5.69
CA GLN A 110 4.71 3.89 6.55
C GLN A 110 4.47 5.35 6.99
N ILE A 111 5.52 6.15 7.16
CA ILE A 111 5.37 7.60 7.43
C ILE A 111 4.79 8.31 6.20
N TRP A 112 5.25 7.96 4.99
CA TRP A 112 4.66 8.47 3.75
C TRP A 112 3.19 8.07 3.62
N ASP A 113 2.84 6.83 3.95
CA ASP A 113 1.46 6.34 3.91
C ASP A 113 0.54 7.12 4.86
N GLN A 114 1.02 7.43 6.08
CA GLN A 114 0.30 8.29 7.02
C GLN A 114 0.11 9.72 6.48
N ALA A 115 1.12 10.30 5.83
CA ALA A 115 1.00 11.63 5.23
C ALA A 115 -0.02 11.63 4.08
N ILE A 116 0.00 10.61 3.23
CA ILE A 116 -0.98 10.40 2.15
C ILE A 116 -2.39 10.27 2.74
N ALA A 117 -2.56 9.51 3.81
CA ALA A 117 -3.85 9.37 4.50
C ALA A 117 -4.37 10.70 5.06
N GLN A 118 -3.49 11.54 5.62
CA GLN A 118 -3.86 12.88 6.09
C GLN A 118 -4.29 13.80 4.95
N VAL A 119 -3.58 13.79 3.82
CA VAL A 119 -3.95 14.58 2.63
C VAL A 119 -5.29 14.11 2.06
N ARG A 120 -5.52 12.79 1.98
CA ARG A 120 -6.81 12.23 1.57
C ARG A 120 -7.94 12.62 2.51
N GLN A 121 -7.69 12.61 3.82
CA GLN A 121 -8.66 13.08 4.81
C GLN A 121 -8.96 14.57 4.61
N ALA A 122 -7.96 15.41 4.36
CA ALA A 122 -8.18 16.82 4.05
C ALA A 122 -9.00 17.00 2.75
N LEU A 123 -8.77 16.15 1.73
CA LEU A 123 -9.53 16.19 0.48
C LEU A 123 -11.00 15.81 0.66
N GLN A 124 -11.34 14.98 1.65
CA GLN A 124 -12.75 14.70 1.99
C GLN A 124 -13.50 15.94 2.49
N PHE A 125 -12.81 16.84 3.19
CA PHE A 125 -13.39 18.11 3.66
C PHE A 125 -13.32 19.21 2.61
N TYR A 126 -12.28 19.20 1.77
CA TYR A 126 -12.02 20.22 0.74
C TYR A 126 -11.80 19.57 -0.65
N PRO A 127 -12.84 18.98 -1.27
CA PRO A 127 -12.72 18.28 -2.54
C PRO A 127 -12.46 19.20 -3.74
N ASP A 128 -12.81 20.48 -3.62
CA ASP A 128 -12.65 21.51 -4.66
C ASP A 128 -11.27 22.20 -4.65
N GLU A 129 -10.32 21.73 -3.83
CA GLU A 129 -8.99 22.33 -3.75
C GLU A 129 -7.98 21.58 -4.64
N PRO A 130 -7.69 22.03 -5.87
CA PRO A 130 -6.81 21.32 -6.81
C PRO A 130 -5.37 21.19 -6.30
N GLN A 131 -4.96 22.05 -5.37
CA GLN A 131 -3.63 22.02 -4.77
C GLN A 131 -3.41 20.79 -3.88
N LEU A 132 -4.44 20.33 -3.17
CA LEU A 132 -4.36 19.13 -2.34
C LEU A 132 -4.19 17.87 -3.20
N LEU A 133 -4.89 17.78 -4.33
CA LEU A 133 -4.75 16.68 -5.29
C LEU A 133 -3.35 16.66 -5.93
N ALA A 134 -2.83 17.83 -6.33
CA ALA A 134 -1.46 17.94 -6.84
C ALA A 134 -0.42 17.52 -5.78
N LYS A 135 -0.65 17.88 -4.52
CA LYS A 135 0.22 17.48 -3.39
C LYS A 135 0.17 15.96 -3.17
N LEU A 136 -1.01 15.36 -3.23
CA LEU A 136 -1.19 13.91 -3.14
C LEU A 136 -0.41 13.18 -4.25
N GLN A 137 -0.53 13.64 -5.49
CA GLN A 137 0.21 13.10 -6.63
C GLN A 137 1.73 13.20 -6.43
N HIS A 138 2.21 14.35 -5.93
CA HIS A 138 3.64 14.55 -5.67
C HIS A 138 4.15 13.61 -4.57
N LEU A 139 3.38 13.39 -3.50
CA LEU A 139 3.71 12.41 -2.46
C LEU A 139 3.83 10.99 -3.02
N TYR A 140 2.91 10.58 -3.89
CA TYR A 140 2.97 9.28 -4.55
C TYR A 140 4.23 9.12 -5.40
N GLN A 141 4.57 10.12 -6.22
CA GLN A 141 5.77 10.11 -7.04
C GLN A 141 7.05 10.03 -6.19
N GLN A 142 7.11 10.80 -5.11
CA GLN A 142 8.24 10.78 -4.19
C GLN A 142 8.40 9.39 -3.54
N GLN A 143 7.31 8.80 -3.06
CA GLN A 143 7.34 7.46 -2.47
C GLN A 143 7.82 6.41 -3.47
N LEU A 144 7.36 6.48 -4.72
CA LEU A 144 7.77 5.58 -5.79
C LEU A 144 9.27 5.72 -6.10
N SER A 145 9.76 6.95 -6.17
CA SER A 145 11.19 7.23 -6.38
C SER A 145 12.04 6.77 -5.19
N TYR A 146 11.52 6.89 -3.97
CA TYR A 146 12.20 6.42 -2.76
C TYR A 146 12.30 4.91 -2.73
N ILE A 147 11.21 4.18 -3.06
CA ILE A 147 11.24 2.72 -3.20
C ILE A 147 12.31 2.34 -4.23
N GLN A 148 12.31 3.00 -5.39
CA GLN A 148 13.26 2.73 -6.46
C GLN A 148 14.72 2.91 -6.04
N GLN A 149 15.01 3.88 -5.17
CA GLN A 149 16.35 4.09 -4.60
C GLN A 149 16.67 3.09 -3.48
N ALA A 150 15.68 2.79 -2.64
CA ALA A 150 15.82 1.86 -1.52
C ALA A 150 15.96 0.40 -1.99
N THR A 151 15.52 0.09 -3.21
CA THR A 151 15.53 -1.27 -3.75
C THR A 151 16.53 -1.38 -4.90
N LEU A 152 17.38 -2.40 -4.84
CA LEU A 152 18.25 -2.75 -5.96
C LEU A 152 17.38 -3.43 -7.03
N GLN A 153 17.09 -2.69 -8.10
CA GLN A 153 16.37 -3.22 -9.27
C GLN A 153 17.34 -4.06 -10.09
N GLN A 154 16.94 -5.27 -10.49
CA GLN A 154 17.72 -6.08 -11.42
C GLN A 154 17.97 -5.26 -12.70
N PRO A 155 19.23 -5.08 -13.16
CA PRO A 155 19.45 -4.57 -14.49
C PRO A 155 18.81 -5.58 -15.45
N ILE A 156 17.94 -5.09 -16.34
CA ILE A 156 17.34 -5.90 -17.39
C ILE A 156 18.50 -6.38 -18.28
N THR A 157 19.04 -7.56 -18.01
CA THR A 157 20.00 -8.21 -18.92
C THR A 157 19.19 -8.71 -20.11
N LEU A 158 19.06 -7.86 -21.13
CA LEU A 158 18.68 -8.29 -22.49
C LEU A 158 19.68 -9.38 -22.92
N SER A 159 19.20 -10.61 -23.06
CA SER A 159 19.89 -11.70 -23.77
C SER A 159 19.09 -12.06 -25.01
#